data_AF-A0A7V9TKT0-F1
#
_entry.id   AF-A0A7V9TKT0-F1
#
_cell.length_a   1.000
_cell.length_b   1.000
_cell.length_c   1.000
_cell.angle_alpha   90.00
_cell.angle_beta   90.00
_cell.angle_gamma   90.00
#
_symmetry.space_group_name_H-M   'P 1'
#
loop_
_entity.id
_entity.type
_entity.pdbx_description
1 polymer ?
#
loop_
_entity_poly.entity_id
_entity_poly.type
_entity_poly.pdbx_seq_one_letter_code
_entity_poly.pdbx_strand_id
1 'polypeptide(L)'
;MREKWSRIVWIAIGAVVLVYALQGGEYSTTALLGQRSRAKRMKAGMDSLRHEIDSLARVKKAVQADPAVQERIAREEFGMVRGNKEILYRFAEPDSARKP
;
A
#
# COMPACT_ATOMS: atom_id res chain seq x y z
N MET A 1 41.42 45.39 -33.25
CA MET A 1 40.23 45.48 -32.37
C MET A 1 39.27 44.28 -32.55
N ARG A 2 39.03 43.80 -33.78
CA ARG A 2 38.18 42.62 -34.07
C ARG A 2 38.61 41.32 -33.37
N GLU A 3 39.91 41.04 -33.25
CA GLU A 3 40.38 39.79 -32.60
C GLU A 3 40.07 39.72 -31.11
N LYS A 4 40.17 40.85 -30.39
CA LYS A 4 39.84 40.91 -28.96
C LYS A 4 38.36 40.63 -28.73
N TRP A 5 37.50 41.17 -29.60
CA TRP A 5 36.05 40.92 -29.58
C TRP A 5 35.71 39.46 -29.89
N SER A 6 36.38 38.84 -30.87
CA SER A 6 36.18 37.41 -31.17
C SER A 6 36.53 36.51 -29.98
N ARG A 7 37.62 36.79 -29.27
CA ARG A 7 38.00 36.04 -28.05
C ARG A 7 36.96 36.17 -26.93
N ILE A 8 36.43 37.37 -26.72
CA ILE A 8 35.39 37.60 -25.70
C ILE A 8 34.12 36.83 -26.06
N VAL A 9 33.72 36.82 -27.33
CA VAL A 9 32.55 36.05 -27.80
C VAL A 9 32.75 34.55 -27.58
N TRP A 10 33.94 34.01 -27.90
CA TRP A 10 34.24 32.60 -27.67
C TRP A 10 34.24 32.22 -26.17
N ILE A 11 34.76 33.10 -25.31
CA ILE A 11 34.72 32.90 -23.86
C ILE A 11 33.27 32.93 -23.35
N ALA A 12 32.45 33.86 -23.83
CA ALA A 12 31.05 33.96 -23.44
C ALA A 12 30.25 32.71 -23.87
N ILE A 13 30.47 32.22 -25.10
CA ILE A 13 29.85 30.98 -25.59
C ILE A 13 30.30 29.79 -24.74
N GLY A 14 31.60 29.68 -24.44
CA GLY A 14 32.12 28.62 -23.57
C GLY A 14 31.52 28.65 -22.17
N ALA A 15 31.35 29.83 -21.58
CA ALA A 15 30.71 30.00 -20.27
C ALA A 15 29.24 29.60 -20.29
N VAL A 16 28.48 29.97 -21.32
CA VAL A 16 27.07 29.57 -21.48
C VAL A 16 26.95 28.05 -21.62
N VAL A 17 27.81 27.42 -22.42
CA VAL A 17 27.84 25.95 -22.56
C VAL A 17 28.18 25.27 -21.23
N LEU A 18 29.13 25.82 -20.46
CA LEU A 18 29.49 25.28 -19.14
C LEU A 18 28.33 25.37 -18.15
N VAL A 19 27.64 26.51 -18.09
CA VAL A 19 26.43 26.69 -17.27
C VAL A 19 25.32 25.74 -17.71
N TYR A 20 25.11 25.62 -19.02
CA TYR A 20 24.12 24.71 -19.57
C TYR A 20 24.48 23.23 -19.34
N ALA A 21 25.76 22.85 -19.32
CA ALA A 21 26.18 21.49 -19.00
C ALA A 21 26.01 21.18 -17.50
N LEU A 22 26.30 22.15 -16.63
CA LEU A 22 26.07 22.02 -15.18
C LEU A 22 24.57 21.97 -14.83
N GLN A 23 23.74 22.65 -15.61
CA GLN A 23 22.30 22.75 -15.36
C GLN A 23 21.46 21.73 -16.15
N GLY A 24 21.94 21.33 -17.32
CA GLY A 24 21.27 20.49 -18.32
C GLY A 24 21.93 19.14 -18.57
N GLY A 25 23.05 18.81 -17.91
CA GLY A 25 23.46 17.41 -17.76
C GLY A 25 22.35 16.66 -17.03
N GLU A 26 21.94 15.50 -17.55
CA GLU A 26 20.76 14.69 -17.23
C GLU A 26 20.52 14.34 -15.73
N TYR A 27 21.37 14.84 -14.83
CA TYR A 27 21.30 14.71 -13.39
C TYR A 27 21.66 16.03 -12.69
N SER A 28 20.93 17.12 -12.95
CA SER A 28 21.02 18.31 -12.09
C SER A 28 20.79 17.88 -10.63
N THR A 29 21.61 18.36 -9.70
CA THR A 29 21.51 18.10 -8.25
C THR A 29 20.11 18.37 -7.69
N THR A 30 19.36 19.26 -8.33
CA THR A 30 17.94 19.56 -8.03
C THR A 30 16.99 18.41 -8.39
N ALA A 31 17.26 17.69 -9.49
CA ALA A 31 16.52 16.51 -9.91
C ALA A 31 16.71 15.34 -8.93
N LEU A 32 17.90 15.21 -8.34
CA LEU A 32 18.18 14.19 -7.32
C LEU A 32 17.37 14.40 -6.04
N LEU A 33 17.19 15.66 -5.61
CA LEU A 33 16.34 16.01 -4.48
C LEU A 33 14.85 15.78 -4.80
N GLY A 34 14.42 16.16 -6.01
CA GLY A 34 13.08 15.88 -6.52
C GLY A 34 12.76 14.39 -6.57
N GLN A 35 13.66 13.58 -7.11
CA GLN A 35 13.52 12.12 -7.19
C GLN A 35 13.51 11.46 -5.80
N ARG A 36 14.38 11.89 -4.87
CA ARG A 36 14.37 11.41 -3.49
C ARG A 36 13.05 11.71 -2.77
N SER A 37 12.49 12.90 -2.98
CA SER A 37 11.18 13.25 -2.39
C SER A 37 10.04 12.39 -2.95
N ARG A 38 10.04 12.12 -4.27
CA ARG A 38 9.07 11.23 -4.91
C ARG A 38 9.19 9.79 -4.43
N ALA A 39 10.41 9.28 -4.32
CA ALA A 39 10.68 7.94 -3.79
C ALA A 39 10.22 7.80 -2.34
N LYS A 40 10.47 8.81 -1.49
CA LYS A 40 9.99 8.83 -0.09
C LYS A 40 8.45 8.81 -0.01
N ARG A 41 7.76 9.62 -0.82
CA ARG A 41 6.29 9.64 -0.85
C ARG A 41 5.71 8.30 -1.31
N MET A 42 6.28 7.72 -2.36
CA MET A 42 5.84 6.42 -2.88
C MET A 42 6.02 5.33 -1.82
N LYS A 43 7.17 5.30 -1.15
CA LYS A 43 7.44 4.35 -0.06
C LYS A 43 6.46 4.52 1.10
N ALA A 44 6.20 5.76 1.54
CA ALA A 44 5.23 6.03 2.59
C ALA A 44 3.81 5.54 2.21
N GLY A 45 3.42 5.71 0.94
CA GLY A 45 2.15 5.16 0.43
C GLY A 45 2.12 3.63 0.49
N MET A 46 3.19 2.96 0.05
CA MET A 46 3.29 1.50 0.14
C MET A 46 3.24 0.98 1.58
N ASP A 47 3.90 1.67 2.51
CA ASP A 47 3.90 1.30 3.93
C ASP A 47 2.48 1.43 4.54
N SER A 48 1.73 2.48 4.20
CA SER A 48 0.33 2.65 4.63
C SER A 48 -0.56 1.52 4.09
N LEU A 49 -0.49 1.24 2.78
CA LEU A 49 -1.30 0.20 2.16
C LEU A 49 -0.96 -1.19 2.73
N ARG A 50 0.31 -1.45 3.00
CA ARG A 50 0.74 -2.71 3.62
C ARG A 50 0.17 -2.85 5.03
N HIS A 51 0.15 -1.77 5.80
CA HIS A 51 -0.45 -1.77 7.13
C HIS A 51 -1.96 -2.08 7.07
N GLU A 52 -2.68 -1.51 6.11
CA GLU A 52 -4.10 -1.80 5.90
C GLU A 52 -4.32 -3.27 5.53
N ILE A 53 -3.55 -3.81 4.58
CA ILE A 53 -3.63 -5.23 4.20
C ILE A 53 -3.37 -6.14 5.40
N ASP A 54 -2.33 -5.86 6.19
CA ASP A 54 -1.99 -6.64 7.38
C ASP A 54 -3.11 -6.58 8.42
N SER A 55 -3.74 -5.42 8.60
CA SER A 55 -4.88 -5.25 9.50
C SER A 55 -6.09 -6.07 9.02
N LEU A 56 -6.45 -5.96 7.75
CA LEU A 56 -7.56 -6.71 7.16
C LEU A 56 -7.31 -8.23 7.20
N ALA A 57 -6.08 -8.66 6.95
CA ALA A 57 -5.69 -10.07 7.03
C ALA A 57 -5.87 -10.63 8.46
N ARG A 58 -5.54 -9.84 9.49
CA ARG A 58 -5.78 -10.24 10.90
C ARG A 58 -7.27 -10.38 11.19
N VAL A 59 -8.09 -9.42 10.76
CA VAL A 59 -9.54 -9.48 10.97
C VAL A 59 -10.13 -10.68 10.25
N LYS A 60 -9.78 -10.89 8.98
CA LYS A 60 -10.20 -12.07 8.21
C LYS A 60 -9.84 -13.36 8.95
N LYS A 61 -8.61 -13.47 9.44
CA LYS A 61 -8.17 -14.66 10.18
C LYS A 61 -8.98 -14.87 11.46
N ALA A 62 -9.26 -13.80 12.21
CA ALA A 62 -10.09 -13.89 13.41
C ALA A 62 -11.51 -14.37 13.08
N VAL A 63 -12.15 -13.80 12.06
CA VAL A 63 -13.48 -14.25 11.61
C VAL A 63 -13.48 -15.73 11.18
N GLN A 64 -12.40 -16.19 10.54
CA GLN A 64 -12.32 -17.55 10.01
C GLN A 64 -11.91 -18.61 11.03
N ALA A 65 -11.14 -18.26 12.06
CA ALA A 65 -10.48 -19.24 12.92
C ALA A 65 -10.67 -19.00 14.42
N ASP A 66 -11.20 -17.85 14.85
CA ASP A 66 -11.45 -17.56 16.26
C ASP A 66 -12.91 -17.93 16.62
N PRO A 67 -13.14 -18.98 17.44
CA PRO A 67 -14.48 -19.40 17.82
C PRO A 67 -15.26 -18.32 18.58
N ALA A 68 -14.61 -17.48 19.37
CA ALA A 68 -15.30 -16.43 20.13
C ALA A 68 -15.80 -15.32 19.20
N VAL A 69 -15.01 -14.99 18.16
CA VAL A 69 -15.42 -14.03 17.12
C VAL A 69 -16.55 -14.60 16.28
N GLN A 70 -16.47 -15.88 15.92
CA GLN A 70 -17.53 -16.56 15.17
C GLN A 70 -18.83 -16.64 15.96
N GLU A 71 -18.76 -17.01 17.23
CA GLU A 71 -19.93 -17.06 18.09
C GLU A 71 -20.55 -15.68 18.26
N ARG A 72 -19.74 -14.62 18.46
CA ARG A 72 -20.22 -13.25 18.54
C ARG A 72 -20.96 -12.84 17.26
N ILE A 73 -20.36 -13.04 16.09
CA ILE A 73 -21.00 -12.75 14.79
C ILE A 73 -22.26 -13.59 14.63
N ALA A 74 -22.22 -14.87 15.00
CA ALA A 74 -23.39 -15.74 14.90
C ALA A 74 -24.54 -15.25 15.79
N ARG A 75 -24.25 -14.75 17.00
CA ARG A 75 -25.25 -14.14 17.89
C ARG A 75 -25.77 -12.81 17.36
N GLU A 76 -24.91 -11.98 16.76
CA GLU A 76 -25.29 -10.69 16.16
C GLU A 76 -26.21 -10.89 14.93
N GLU A 77 -25.87 -11.83 14.04
CA GLU A 77 -26.58 -12.06 12.77
C GLU A 77 -27.79 -13.00 12.92
N PHE A 78 -27.67 -14.08 13.69
CA PHE A 78 -28.71 -15.12 13.79
C PHE A 78 -29.43 -15.13 15.14
N GLY A 79 -28.95 -14.38 16.14
CA GLY A 79 -29.45 -14.45 17.51
C GLY A 79 -29.04 -15.74 18.22
N MET A 80 -29.39 -15.86 19.51
CA MET A 80 -29.28 -17.11 20.24
C MET A 80 -30.63 -17.82 20.23
N VAL A 81 -30.62 -19.11 19.88
CA VAL A 81 -31.77 -20.00 20.09
C VAL A 81 -32.08 -19.97 21.58
N ARG A 82 -33.29 -19.58 21.96
CA ARG A 82 -33.65 -19.48 23.37
C ARG A 82 -33.69 -20.89 23.95
N GLY A 83 -32.64 -21.24 24.70
CA GLY A 83 -32.51 -22.54 25.37
C GLY A 83 -33.84 -22.97 25.99
N ASN A 84 -34.25 -24.19 25.62
CA ASN A 84 -35.46 -24.90 26.06
C ASN A 84 -36.79 -24.39 25.47
N LYS A 85 -36.81 -23.33 24.65
CA LYS A 85 -38.06 -22.76 24.07
C LYS A 85 -38.19 -22.91 22.55
N GLU A 86 -37.12 -23.30 21.85
CA GLU A 86 -37.09 -23.44 20.40
C GLU A 86 -36.55 -24.83 20.00
N ILE A 87 -37.34 -25.59 19.23
CA ILE A 87 -36.98 -26.92 18.73
C ILE A 87 -36.29 -26.76 17.38
N LEU A 88 -35.00 -27.12 17.29
CA LEU A 88 -34.26 -27.15 16.03
C LEU A 88 -34.54 -28.48 15.31
N TYR A 89 -35.26 -28.42 14.19
CA TYR A 89 -35.39 -29.55 13.29
C TYR A 89 -34.16 -29.62 12.38
N ARG A 90 -33.33 -30.64 12.60
CA ARG A 90 -32.26 -31.00 11.66
C ARG A 90 -32.75 -32.13 10.76
N PHE A 91 -33.01 -31.82 9.50
CA PHE A 91 -33.17 -32.87 8.48
C PHE A 91 -31.76 -33.38 8.14
N ALA A 92 -31.42 -34.57 8.62
CA ALA A 92 -30.17 -35.23 8.30
C ALA A 92 -30.44 -36.50 7.48
N GLU A 93 -29.54 -36.82 6.54
CA GLU A 93 -29.60 -38.06 5.78
C GLU A 93 -29.53 -39.28 6.72
N PRO A 94 -30.24 -40.38 6.39
CA PRO A 94 -30.55 -41.48 7.32
C PRO A 94 -29.33 -42.15 7.96
N ASP A 95 -28.13 -42.03 7.39
CA ASP A 95 -26.93 -42.70 7.86
C ASP A 95 -26.15 -41.92 8.94
N SER A 96 -26.53 -40.67 9.20
CA SER A 96 -25.82 -39.78 10.14
C SER A 96 -26.18 -39.99 11.62
N ALA A 97 -27.16 -40.84 11.94
CA ALA A 97 -27.63 -41.12 13.30
C ALA A 97 -27.08 -42.44 13.89
N ARG A 98 -26.26 -43.19 13.15
CA ARG A 98 -25.68 -44.45 13.64
C ARG A 98 -24.55 -44.15 14.63
N LYS A 99 -24.83 -44.31 15.92
CA LYS A 99 -23.82 -44.34 16.99
C LYS A 99 -22.85 -45.52 16.76
N PRO A 100 -21.54 -45.37 17.05
CA PRO A 100 -20.65 -46.52 17.15
C PRO A 100 -21.07 -47.47 18.28
#